data_AF-A0A377C5Z7-F1
#
_entry.id   AF-A0A377C5Z7-F1
#
_cell.length_a   1.000
_cell.length_b   1.000
_cell.length_c   1.000
_cell.angle_alpha   90.00
_cell.angle_beta   90.00
_cell.angle_gamma   90.00
#
_symmetry.space_group_name_H-M   'P 1'
#
loop_
_entity.id
_entity.type
_entity.pdbx_description
1 polymer ?
#
loop_
_entity_poly.entity_id
_entity_poly.type
_entity_poly.pdbx_seq_one_letter_code
_entity_poly.pdbx_strand_id
1 'polypeptide(L)'
;MAALSQKIYYAGQRAERCVFWNQYEDALNRAWQVYGVPPEIIVGIIGVETRWGRVMGKTRILDALATLSFNYPRRAEYFSGELETFLLMARDEQDDPLNLKGSFAGAMGYGQFMPSSYKQYAVDFSGDGHINLWDPVDAIGSVANYFKAHGWVKGIRSRNGKRQAPGLLNGFKTRYSISQLAAAGLTPQQPLGNHQQASLLRLDVGTGYQYWYGLPNFYTITRYKPQHPLRNGGLAVRTSRGAGARAVTICKRGRELPLANQLFSESSS
;
A
#
# COMPACT_ATOMS: atom_id res chain seq x y z
N MET A 1 27.17 -7.64 5.78
CA MET A 1 26.23 -8.18 6.78
C MET A 1 24.77 -7.72 6.60
N ALA A 2 24.48 -6.42 6.45
CA ALA A 2 23.10 -5.92 6.23
C ALA A 2 22.40 -6.48 4.97
N ALA A 3 23.10 -6.62 3.84
CA ALA A 3 22.55 -7.17 2.60
C ALA A 3 22.21 -8.68 2.65
N LEU A 4 22.90 -9.45 3.51
CA LEU A 4 22.66 -10.89 3.70
C LEU A 4 21.42 -11.13 4.58
N SER A 5 21.26 -10.35 5.65
CA SER A 5 20.07 -10.32 6.50
C SER A 5 18.80 -9.95 5.70
N GLN A 6 18.92 -9.03 4.76
CA GLN A 6 17.82 -8.55 3.91
C GLN A 6 17.39 -9.59 2.86
N LYS A 7 18.32 -10.37 2.30
CA LYS A 7 18.01 -11.49 1.39
C LYS A 7 17.15 -12.57 2.08
N ILE A 8 17.48 -12.92 3.32
CA ILE A 8 16.74 -13.91 4.11
C ILE A 8 15.34 -13.38 4.48
N TYR A 9 15.26 -12.09 4.85
CA TYR A 9 14.00 -11.40 5.17
C TYR A 9 12.97 -11.41 4.02
N TYR A 10 13.42 -11.17 2.79
CA TYR A 10 12.55 -11.17 1.61
C TYR A 10 12.32 -12.56 1.00
N ALA A 11 13.24 -13.52 1.20
CA ALA A 11 13.06 -14.90 0.77
C ALA A 11 11.94 -15.62 1.56
N GLY A 12 11.90 -15.47 2.89
CA GLY A 12 10.81 -16.04 3.71
C GLY A 12 9.43 -15.48 3.34
N GLN A 13 9.35 -14.18 3.05
CA GLN A 13 8.11 -13.53 2.62
C GLN A 13 7.62 -13.94 1.22
N ARG A 14 8.47 -14.54 0.37
CA ARG A 14 8.04 -15.03 -0.95
C ARG A 14 7.08 -16.20 -0.84
N ALA A 15 7.40 -17.19 -0.01
CA ALA A 15 6.55 -18.36 0.17
C ALA A 15 5.17 -17.95 0.73
N GLU A 16 5.18 -17.12 1.77
CA GLU A 16 3.96 -16.64 2.44
C GLU A 16 3.05 -15.85 1.50
N ARG A 17 3.63 -14.97 0.68
CA ARG A 17 2.88 -14.26 -0.35
C ARG A 17 2.16 -15.22 -1.28
N CYS A 18 2.88 -16.23 -1.77
CA CYS A 18 2.32 -17.16 -2.75
C CYS A 18 1.23 -18.04 -2.11
N VAL A 19 1.37 -18.40 -0.83
CA VAL A 19 0.31 -19.07 -0.07
C VAL A 19 -0.93 -18.18 0.02
N PHE A 20 -0.80 -16.93 0.47
CA PHE A 20 -1.95 -16.01 0.58
C PHE A 20 -2.62 -15.78 -0.79
N TRP A 21 -1.82 -15.55 -1.84
CA TRP A 21 -2.36 -15.37 -3.19
C TRP A 21 -3.15 -16.59 -3.64
N ASN A 22 -2.57 -17.78 -3.58
CA ASN A 22 -3.21 -19.00 -4.05
C ASN A 22 -4.46 -19.33 -3.23
N GLN A 23 -4.42 -19.10 -1.92
CA GLN A 23 -5.55 -19.35 -1.02
C GLN A 23 -6.75 -18.44 -1.31
N TYR A 24 -6.51 -17.17 -1.68
CA TYR A 24 -7.56 -16.17 -1.91
C TYR A 24 -7.63 -15.72 -3.38
N GLU A 25 -7.22 -16.57 -4.32
CA GLU A 25 -7.14 -16.22 -5.75
C GLU A 25 -8.50 -15.75 -6.30
N ASP A 26 -9.59 -16.40 -5.91
CA ASP A 26 -10.95 -16.04 -6.35
C ASP A 26 -11.38 -14.67 -5.83
N ALA A 27 -11.14 -14.39 -4.54
CA ALA A 27 -11.43 -13.07 -3.95
C ALA A 27 -10.59 -11.98 -4.62
N LEU A 28 -9.30 -12.23 -4.85
CA LEU A 28 -8.41 -11.29 -5.54
C LEU A 28 -8.85 -11.02 -6.98
N ASN A 29 -9.23 -12.05 -7.72
CA ASN A 29 -9.72 -11.92 -9.10
C ASN A 29 -11.05 -11.17 -9.14
N ARG A 30 -11.97 -11.46 -8.22
CA ARG A 30 -13.24 -10.72 -8.10
C ARG A 30 -13.00 -9.26 -7.74
N ALA A 31 -12.10 -8.96 -6.81
CA ALA A 31 -11.74 -7.58 -6.46
C ALA A 31 -11.15 -6.83 -7.67
N TRP A 32 -10.33 -7.51 -8.48
CA TRP A 32 -9.81 -6.93 -9.71
C TRP A 32 -10.92 -6.62 -10.73
N GLN A 33 -11.90 -7.52 -10.90
CA GLN A 33 -13.03 -7.31 -11.80
C GLN A 33 -13.93 -6.16 -11.35
N VAL A 34 -14.24 -6.07 -10.05
CA VAL A 34 -15.16 -5.06 -9.48
C VAL A 34 -14.50 -3.67 -9.36
N TYR A 35 -13.23 -3.63 -8.93
CA TYR A 35 -12.57 -2.38 -8.56
C TYR A 35 -11.46 -1.95 -9.52
N GLY A 36 -11.03 -2.82 -10.45
CA GLY A 36 -9.94 -2.53 -11.38
C GLY A 36 -8.55 -2.50 -10.74
N VAL A 37 -8.44 -2.88 -9.46
CA VAL A 37 -7.18 -2.91 -8.71
C VAL A 37 -6.53 -4.29 -8.88
N PRO A 38 -5.30 -4.38 -9.43
CA PRO A 38 -4.66 -5.67 -9.67
C PRO A 38 -4.38 -6.44 -8.36
N PRO A 39 -4.49 -7.78 -8.38
CA PRO A 39 -4.22 -8.62 -7.21
C PRO A 39 -2.85 -8.36 -6.55
N GLU A 40 -1.81 -8.06 -7.34
CA GLU A 40 -0.48 -7.80 -6.78
C GLU A 40 -0.38 -6.54 -5.92
N ILE A 41 -1.28 -5.58 -6.14
CA ILE A 41 -1.37 -4.37 -5.31
C ILE A 41 -2.04 -4.70 -3.99
N ILE A 42 -3.15 -5.44 -4.02
CA ILE A 42 -3.89 -5.84 -2.82
C ILE A 42 -3.00 -6.73 -1.94
N VAL A 43 -2.41 -7.77 -2.52
CA VAL A 43 -1.48 -8.69 -1.82
C VAL A 43 -0.25 -7.95 -1.31
N GLY A 44 0.27 -6.99 -2.08
CA GLY A 44 1.40 -6.16 -1.69
C GLY A 44 1.10 -5.29 -0.47
N ILE A 45 -0.07 -4.65 -0.43
CA ILE A 45 -0.52 -3.81 0.68
C ILE A 45 -0.70 -4.63 1.95
N ILE A 46 -1.48 -5.72 1.88
CA ILE A 46 -1.70 -6.61 3.03
C ILE A 46 -0.37 -7.21 3.54
N GLY A 47 0.53 -7.57 2.62
CA GLY A 47 1.85 -8.08 2.98
C GLY A 47 2.71 -7.07 3.74
N VAL A 48 2.74 -5.80 3.30
CA VAL A 48 3.50 -4.76 3.98
C VAL A 48 2.88 -4.37 5.33
N GLU A 49 1.55 -4.31 5.39
CA GLU A 49 0.85 -3.87 6.60
C GLU A 49 0.92 -4.92 7.72
N THR A 50 0.69 -6.20 7.41
CA THR A 50 0.50 -7.23 8.45
C THR A 50 1.22 -8.55 8.19
N ARG A 51 1.99 -8.66 7.10
CA ARG A 51 2.53 -9.95 6.61
C ARG A 51 1.42 -10.99 6.46
N TRP A 52 0.35 -10.60 5.76
CA TRP A 52 -0.79 -11.48 5.50
C TRP A 52 -1.42 -12.03 6.79
N GLY A 53 -1.67 -11.14 7.75
CA GLY A 53 -2.39 -11.46 9.00
C GLY A 53 -1.52 -11.88 10.19
N ARG A 54 -0.21 -12.10 10.00
CA ARG A 54 0.67 -12.57 11.09
C ARG A 54 0.99 -11.50 12.13
N VAL A 55 0.97 -10.23 11.72
CA VAL A 55 1.30 -9.08 12.56
C VAL A 55 0.21 -8.02 12.42
N MET A 56 -0.97 -8.30 12.96
CA MET A 56 -2.10 -7.34 12.95
C MET A 56 -2.05 -6.33 14.11
N GLY A 57 -1.18 -6.57 15.09
CA GLY A 57 -1.06 -5.77 16.31
C GLY A 57 -1.68 -6.47 17.51
N LYS A 58 -1.33 -5.99 18.71
CA LYS A 58 -1.66 -6.64 19.99
C LYS A 58 -2.32 -5.68 20.98
N THR A 59 -2.39 -4.39 20.66
CA THR A 59 -2.95 -3.34 21.51
C THR A 59 -4.45 -3.32 21.30
N ARG A 60 -5.26 -3.26 22.37
CA ARG A 60 -6.70 -3.05 22.21
C ARG A 60 -6.93 -1.71 21.52
N ILE A 61 -7.83 -1.68 20.55
CA ILE A 61 -8.09 -0.45 19.78
C ILE A 61 -8.62 0.65 20.70
N LEU A 62 -9.49 0.29 21.66
CA LEU A 62 -9.99 1.21 22.67
C LEU A 62 -8.87 1.86 23.47
N ASP A 63 -7.89 1.09 23.96
CA ASP A 63 -6.75 1.61 24.74
C ASP A 63 -5.93 2.62 23.92
N ALA A 64 -5.61 2.27 22.67
CA ALA A 64 -4.84 3.12 21.77
C ALA A 64 -5.57 4.44 21.48
N LEU A 65 -6.83 4.36 21.05
CA LEU A 65 -7.60 5.53 20.64
C LEU A 65 -7.98 6.41 21.82
N ALA A 66 -8.37 5.85 22.97
CA ALA A 66 -8.65 6.64 24.18
C ALA A 66 -7.39 7.38 24.64
N THR A 67 -6.24 6.69 24.71
CA THR A 67 -4.96 7.33 25.10
C THR A 67 -4.61 8.48 24.15
N LEU A 68 -4.76 8.28 22.84
CA LEU A 68 -4.41 9.31 21.85
C LEU A 68 -5.44 10.45 21.76
N SER A 69 -6.69 10.18 22.12
CA SER A 69 -7.73 11.21 22.19
C SER A 69 -7.57 12.10 23.41
N PHE A 70 -7.30 11.49 24.58
CA PHE A 70 -7.35 12.19 25.86
C PHE A 70 -5.99 12.64 26.39
N ASN A 71 -4.89 12.00 25.97
CA ASN A 71 -3.55 12.27 26.48
C ASN A 71 -2.52 12.62 25.38
N TYR A 72 -2.98 12.97 24.17
CA TYR A 72 -2.09 13.41 23.08
C TYR A 72 -2.58 14.70 22.40
N PRO A 73 -2.39 15.88 23.02
CA PRO A 73 -3.00 17.14 22.60
C PRO A 73 -2.79 17.50 21.13
N ARG A 74 -1.61 17.20 20.56
CA ARG A 74 -1.24 17.55 19.18
C ARG A 74 -2.24 17.02 18.13
N ARG A 75 -2.91 15.90 18.39
CA ARG A 75 -3.87 15.28 17.46
C ARG A 75 -5.12 14.74 18.16
N ALA A 76 -5.43 15.27 19.34
CA ALA A 76 -6.55 14.80 20.17
C ALA A 76 -7.85 14.74 19.37
N GLU A 77 -8.24 15.83 18.69
CA GLU A 77 -9.47 15.90 17.87
C GLU A 77 -9.54 14.82 16.78
N TYR A 78 -8.43 14.59 16.06
CA TYR A 78 -8.36 13.54 15.04
C TYR A 78 -8.64 12.17 15.65
N PHE A 79 -7.97 11.84 16.76
CA PHE A 79 -8.15 10.53 17.39
C PHE A 79 -9.50 10.41 18.10
N SER A 80 -10.08 11.50 18.59
CA SER A 80 -11.46 11.51 19.12
C SER A 80 -12.46 11.11 18.04
N GLY A 81 -12.31 11.63 16.81
CA GLY A 81 -13.16 11.21 15.69
C GLY A 81 -12.97 9.74 15.28
N GLU A 82 -11.74 9.24 15.36
CA GLU A 82 -11.45 7.80 15.15
C GLU A 82 -12.06 6.94 16.28
N LEU A 83 -11.99 7.39 17.54
CA LEU A 83 -12.58 6.71 18.70
C LEU A 83 -14.11 6.67 18.59
N GLU A 84 -14.74 7.79 18.26
CA GLU A 84 -16.19 7.85 18.01
C GLU A 84 -16.58 6.86 16.91
N THR A 85 -15.88 6.89 15.78
CA THR A 85 -16.16 5.99 14.65
C THR A 85 -15.94 4.52 15.05
N PHE A 86 -14.92 4.23 15.85
CA PHE A 86 -14.65 2.88 16.35
C PHE A 86 -15.78 2.36 17.25
N LEU A 87 -16.30 3.18 18.15
CA LEU A 87 -17.41 2.79 19.04
C LEU A 87 -18.70 2.57 18.26
N LEU A 88 -18.97 3.40 17.24
CA LEU A 88 -20.11 3.20 16.33
C LEU A 88 -19.96 1.91 15.54
N MET A 89 -18.78 1.65 14.95
CA MET A 89 -18.48 0.41 14.25
C MET A 89 -18.73 -0.80 15.16
N ALA A 90 -18.16 -0.82 16.37
CA ALA A 90 -18.32 -1.97 17.27
C ALA A 90 -19.79 -2.21 17.64
N ARG A 91 -20.57 -1.15 17.85
CA ARG A 91 -22.01 -1.27 18.09
C ARG A 91 -22.75 -1.83 16.88
N ASP A 92 -22.46 -1.31 15.69
CA ASP A 92 -23.17 -1.67 14.46
C ASP A 92 -22.86 -3.12 14.04
N GLU A 93 -21.61 -3.58 14.25
CA GLU A 93 -21.18 -4.98 14.03
C GLU A 93 -21.40 -5.90 15.24
N GLN A 94 -22.01 -5.40 16.32
CA GLN A 94 -22.29 -6.13 17.56
C GLN A 94 -21.04 -6.72 18.25
N ASP A 95 -19.87 -6.11 18.05
CA ASP A 95 -18.63 -6.45 18.70
C ASP A 95 -18.55 -5.89 20.13
N ASP A 96 -17.85 -6.62 21.00
CA ASP A 96 -17.34 -6.03 22.24
C ASP A 96 -16.09 -5.18 21.91
N PRO A 97 -16.15 -3.84 22.09
CA PRO A 97 -15.03 -2.93 21.75
C PRO A 97 -13.76 -3.20 22.56
N LEU A 98 -13.83 -3.96 23.66
CA LEU A 98 -12.67 -4.35 24.46
C LEU A 98 -11.89 -5.53 23.86
N ASN A 99 -12.47 -6.29 22.92
CA ASN A 99 -11.84 -7.47 22.34
C ASN A 99 -11.05 -7.16 21.06
N LEU A 100 -11.39 -6.08 20.35
CA LEU A 100 -10.75 -5.72 19.10
C LEU A 100 -9.32 -5.19 19.32
N LYS A 101 -8.36 -5.75 18.57
CA LYS A 101 -6.92 -5.43 18.70
C LYS A 101 -6.30 -5.00 17.38
N GLY A 102 -5.32 -4.11 17.47
CA GLY A 102 -4.52 -3.69 16.33
C GLY A 102 -3.26 -2.93 16.73
N SER A 103 -2.90 -1.96 15.92
CA SER A 103 -1.70 -1.14 16.15
C SER A 103 -1.86 -0.18 17.31
N PHE A 104 -0.73 0.34 17.80
CA PHE A 104 -0.68 1.39 18.84
C PHE A 104 -1.36 2.71 18.43
N ALA A 105 -1.71 2.89 17.15
CA ALA A 105 -2.39 4.07 16.63
C ALA A 105 -3.87 3.80 16.30
N GLY A 106 -4.39 2.60 16.60
CA GLY A 106 -5.79 2.23 16.32
C GLY A 106 -6.05 1.69 14.91
N ALA A 107 -5.00 1.39 14.12
CA ALA A 107 -5.17 0.70 12.83
C ALA A 107 -5.48 -0.79 13.01
N MET A 108 -6.42 -1.32 12.22
CA MET A 108 -7.13 -2.59 12.46
C MET A 108 -6.98 -3.58 11.29
N GLY A 109 -6.98 -4.88 11.61
CA GLY A 109 -7.11 -5.97 10.65
C GLY A 109 -5.97 -6.11 9.64
N TYR A 110 -6.19 -6.93 8.60
CA TYR A 110 -5.21 -7.28 7.56
C TYR A 110 -4.68 -6.06 6.80
N GLY A 111 -5.55 -5.09 6.54
CA GLY A 111 -5.24 -3.87 5.79
C GLY A 111 -4.75 -2.70 6.65
N GLN A 112 -4.71 -2.83 7.99
CA GLN A 112 -4.41 -1.75 8.93
C GLN A 112 -5.24 -0.48 8.66
N PHE A 113 -6.56 -0.66 8.53
CA PHE A 113 -7.52 0.43 8.35
C PHE A 113 -7.69 1.20 9.67
N MET A 114 -7.73 2.53 9.59
CA MET A 114 -8.25 3.35 10.68
C MET A 114 -9.79 3.24 10.72
N PRO A 115 -10.45 3.45 11.87
CA PRO A 115 -11.92 3.44 11.97
C PRO A 115 -12.64 4.30 10.92
N SER A 116 -12.13 5.50 10.64
CA SER A 116 -12.68 6.37 9.59
C SER A 116 -12.56 5.77 8.19
N SER A 117 -11.46 5.06 7.90
CA SER A 117 -11.29 4.31 6.65
C SER A 117 -12.24 3.12 6.57
N TYR A 118 -12.49 2.43 7.68
CA TYR A 118 -13.49 1.36 7.74
C TYR A 118 -14.85 1.90 7.31
N LYS A 119 -15.31 2.97 7.99
CA LYS A 119 -16.62 3.59 7.72
C LYS A 119 -16.78 4.03 6.26
N GLN A 120 -15.71 4.51 5.62
CA GLN A 120 -15.79 5.08 4.27
C GLN A 120 -15.55 4.06 3.15
N TYR A 121 -14.74 3.02 3.40
CA TYR A 121 -14.18 2.20 2.32
C TYR A 121 -14.26 0.70 2.57
N ALA A 122 -14.50 0.24 3.80
CA ALA A 122 -14.64 -1.19 4.04
C ALA A 122 -15.94 -1.70 3.43
N VAL A 123 -15.92 -2.96 2.97
CA VAL A 123 -17.03 -3.61 2.29
C VAL A 123 -17.12 -5.06 2.77
N ASP A 124 -18.34 -5.54 2.96
CA ASP A 124 -18.63 -6.97 3.09
C ASP A 124 -18.36 -7.59 1.72
N PHE A 125 -17.18 -8.21 1.60
CA PHE A 125 -16.75 -8.83 0.36
C PHE A 125 -16.91 -10.34 0.42
N SER A 126 -17.03 -10.92 1.62
CA SER A 126 -17.36 -12.32 1.84
C SER A 126 -18.83 -12.63 1.50
N GLY A 127 -19.72 -11.65 1.71
CA GLY A 127 -21.16 -11.71 1.47
C GLY A 127 -21.95 -12.28 2.65
N ASP A 128 -21.40 -12.26 3.86
CA ASP A 128 -22.02 -12.82 5.06
C ASP A 128 -22.89 -11.82 5.85
N GLY A 129 -22.96 -10.57 5.39
CA GLY A 129 -23.73 -9.49 6.01
C GLY A 129 -22.96 -8.66 7.02
N HIS A 130 -21.68 -8.99 7.27
CA HIS A 130 -20.81 -8.29 8.21
C HIS A 130 -19.57 -7.73 7.53
N ILE A 131 -19.00 -6.65 8.05
CA ILE A 131 -17.71 -6.14 7.58
C ILE A 131 -16.63 -6.44 8.61
N ASN A 132 -15.88 -7.52 8.40
CA ASN A 132 -14.84 -7.96 9.31
C ASN A 132 -13.43 -7.68 8.77
N LEU A 133 -12.73 -6.68 9.30
CA LEU A 133 -11.36 -6.36 8.85
C LEU A 133 -10.31 -7.45 9.18
N TRP A 134 -10.67 -8.40 10.06
CA TRP A 134 -9.89 -9.60 10.35
C TRP A 134 -10.30 -10.80 9.49
N ASP A 135 -11.31 -10.67 8.64
CA ASP A 135 -11.56 -11.58 7.54
C ASP A 135 -10.71 -11.17 6.31
N PRO A 136 -9.94 -12.09 5.71
CA PRO A 136 -9.06 -11.77 4.59
C PRO A 136 -9.82 -11.44 3.29
N VAL A 137 -11.02 -11.99 3.06
CA VAL A 137 -11.84 -11.70 1.88
C VAL A 137 -12.38 -10.28 1.95
N ASP A 138 -12.93 -9.88 3.11
CA ASP A 138 -13.38 -8.51 3.36
C ASP A 138 -12.22 -7.52 3.27
N ALA A 139 -11.06 -7.85 3.83
CA ALA A 139 -9.87 -7.02 3.71
C ALA A 139 -9.43 -6.84 2.25
N ILE A 140 -9.49 -7.90 1.42
CA ILE A 140 -9.18 -7.82 -0.01
C ILE A 140 -10.13 -6.85 -0.71
N GLY A 141 -11.44 -6.98 -0.49
CA GLY A 141 -12.45 -6.10 -1.09
C GLY A 141 -12.29 -4.65 -0.62
N SER A 142 -12.07 -4.46 0.69
CA SER A 142 -11.92 -3.15 1.33
C SER A 142 -10.68 -2.42 0.83
N VAL A 143 -9.53 -3.10 0.72
CA VAL A 143 -8.32 -2.53 0.12
C VAL A 143 -8.60 -2.11 -1.33
N ALA A 144 -9.22 -2.96 -2.12
CA ALA A 144 -9.52 -2.66 -3.52
C ALA A 144 -10.48 -1.46 -3.66
N ASN A 145 -11.53 -1.39 -2.84
CA ASN A 145 -12.47 -0.28 -2.81
C ASN A 145 -11.79 1.03 -2.39
N TYR A 146 -10.93 0.99 -1.37
CA TYR A 146 -10.12 2.14 -0.96
C TYR A 146 -9.30 2.69 -2.13
N PHE A 147 -8.60 1.83 -2.87
CA PHE A 147 -7.78 2.25 -4.01
C PHE A 147 -8.62 2.87 -5.13
N LYS A 148 -9.76 2.26 -5.48
CA LYS A 148 -10.69 2.82 -6.46
C LYS A 148 -11.19 4.20 -6.04
N ALA A 149 -11.63 4.35 -4.78
CA ALA A 149 -12.10 5.62 -4.23
C ALA A 149 -11.01 6.71 -4.22
N HIS A 150 -9.74 6.31 -4.11
CA HIS A 150 -8.58 7.22 -4.16
C HIS A 150 -8.02 7.43 -5.58
N GLY A 151 -8.83 7.16 -6.60
CA GLY A 151 -8.53 7.48 -8.00
C GLY A 151 -7.60 6.48 -8.68
N TRP A 152 -7.54 5.23 -8.20
CA TRP A 152 -6.90 4.17 -8.98
C TRP A 152 -7.63 4.01 -10.31
N VAL A 153 -6.87 4.10 -11.41
CA VAL A 153 -7.36 3.82 -12.76
C VAL A 153 -6.66 2.58 -13.27
N LYS A 154 -7.36 1.68 -13.96
CA LYS A 154 -6.69 0.53 -14.59
C LYS A 154 -5.59 1.03 -15.52
N GLY A 155 -4.34 0.61 -15.28
CA GLY A 155 -3.19 1.04 -16.09
C GLY A 155 -1.90 1.30 -15.30
N ILE A 156 -1.02 2.08 -15.92
CA ILE A 156 0.40 2.15 -15.57
C ILE A 156 0.63 2.91 -14.26
N ARG A 157 1.34 2.27 -13.33
CA ARG A 157 1.75 2.86 -12.04
C ARG A 157 2.87 3.88 -12.16
N SER A 158 3.93 3.51 -12.86
CA SER A 158 5.14 4.31 -13.04
C SER A 158 5.93 3.79 -14.24
N ARG A 159 7.02 4.45 -14.62
CA ARG A 159 8.00 3.91 -15.57
C ARG A 159 9.41 4.31 -15.19
N ASN A 160 10.37 3.43 -15.44
CA ASN A 160 11.78 3.73 -15.30
C ASN A 160 12.25 4.82 -16.28
N GLY A 161 13.23 5.61 -15.87
CA GLY A 161 14.01 6.48 -16.75
C GLY A 161 15.28 5.80 -17.26
N LYS A 162 15.68 6.03 -18.52
CA LYS A 162 16.99 5.59 -19.06
C LYS A 162 18.16 6.48 -18.64
N ARG A 163 17.88 7.65 -18.06
CA ARG A 163 18.85 8.71 -17.73
C ARG A 163 18.52 9.33 -16.37
N GLN A 164 19.30 10.31 -15.95
CA GLN A 164 19.15 10.98 -14.66
C GLN A 164 18.73 12.45 -14.86
N ALA A 165 18.00 12.99 -13.89
CA ALA A 165 17.66 14.41 -13.82
C ALA A 165 18.05 14.99 -12.44
N PRO A 166 19.35 15.07 -12.10
CA PRO A 166 19.82 15.38 -10.75
C PRO A 166 19.52 16.81 -10.28
N GLY A 167 19.34 17.76 -11.22
CA GLY A 167 19.03 19.16 -10.91
C GLY A 167 17.58 19.42 -10.52
N LEU A 168 16.69 18.44 -10.68
CA LEU A 168 15.27 18.59 -10.33
C LEU A 168 14.98 18.11 -8.92
N LEU A 169 14.10 18.83 -8.22
CA LEU A 169 13.51 18.32 -6.97
C LEU A 169 12.79 17.01 -7.25
N ASN A 170 12.93 16.06 -6.34
CA ASN A 170 12.36 14.71 -6.45
C ASN A 170 11.46 14.39 -5.25
N GLY A 171 10.59 13.40 -5.43
CA GLY A 171 9.61 12.94 -4.46
C GLY A 171 8.20 12.84 -5.06
N PHE A 172 7.35 12.02 -4.46
CA PHE A 172 6.00 11.73 -4.96
C PHE A 172 5.05 12.94 -5.02
N LYS A 173 5.41 14.04 -4.33
CA LYS A 173 4.67 15.31 -4.35
C LYS A 173 5.06 16.22 -5.51
N THR A 174 6.18 15.96 -6.18
CA THR A 174 6.61 16.76 -7.34
C THR A 174 5.67 16.55 -8.52
N ARG A 175 5.59 17.55 -9.40
CA ARG A 175 4.78 17.51 -10.63
C ARG A 175 5.54 18.24 -11.73
N TYR A 176 5.89 17.51 -12.78
CA TYR A 176 6.51 18.04 -13.98
C TYR A 176 5.75 17.54 -15.20
N SER A 177 5.69 18.36 -16.24
CA SER A 177 5.31 17.86 -17.57
C SER A 177 6.34 16.87 -18.09
N ILE A 178 5.90 15.94 -18.95
CA ILE A 178 6.84 14.99 -19.59
C ILE A 178 7.89 15.74 -20.43
N SER A 179 7.54 16.87 -21.05
CA SER A 179 8.49 17.71 -21.78
C SER A 179 9.55 18.35 -20.89
N GLN A 180 9.19 18.82 -19.68
CA GLN A 180 10.17 19.31 -18.70
C GLN A 180 11.15 18.21 -18.25
N LEU A 181 10.65 16.99 -18.02
CA LEU A 181 11.50 15.85 -17.67
C LEU A 181 12.42 15.46 -18.83
N ALA A 182 11.92 15.50 -20.06
CA ALA A 182 12.71 15.29 -21.27
C ALA A 182 13.81 16.36 -21.43
N ALA A 183 13.49 17.63 -21.22
CA ALA A 183 14.45 18.73 -21.25
C ALA A 183 15.52 18.61 -20.16
N ALA A 184 15.17 18.05 -19.00
CA ALA A 184 16.12 17.70 -17.94
C ALA A 184 16.94 16.42 -18.23
N GLY A 185 16.80 15.83 -19.42
CA GLY A 185 17.56 14.67 -19.89
C GLY A 185 16.95 13.32 -19.54
N LEU A 186 15.80 13.27 -18.85
CA LEU A 186 15.13 12.02 -18.51
C LEU A 186 14.33 11.49 -19.72
N THR A 187 14.46 10.20 -20.04
CA THR A 187 13.67 9.57 -21.11
C THR A 187 13.01 8.30 -20.58
N PRO A 188 11.72 8.05 -20.86
CA PRO A 188 11.02 6.89 -20.33
C PRO A 188 11.55 5.60 -20.99
N GLN A 189 11.75 4.55 -20.20
CA GLN A 189 12.19 3.25 -20.69
C GLN A 189 11.13 2.55 -21.54
N GLN A 190 9.87 2.80 -21.23
CA GLN A 190 8.69 2.25 -21.90
C GLN A 190 7.66 3.39 -22.10
N PRO A 191 6.74 3.27 -23.07
CA PRO A 191 5.72 4.28 -23.32
C PRO A 191 4.93 4.66 -22.06
N LEU A 192 4.69 5.97 -21.91
CA LEU A 192 3.88 6.55 -20.84
C LEU A 192 2.38 6.61 -21.22
N GLY A 193 1.97 6.06 -22.37
CA GLY A 193 0.62 6.25 -22.89
C GLY A 193 0.30 7.74 -23.10
N ASN A 194 -0.90 8.17 -22.68
CA ASN A 194 -1.38 9.54 -22.87
C ASN A 194 -0.99 10.50 -21.72
N HIS A 195 -0.17 10.06 -20.75
CA HIS A 195 0.19 10.88 -19.60
C HIS A 195 1.05 12.09 -19.99
N GLN A 196 0.58 13.29 -19.62
CA GLN A 196 1.27 14.56 -19.90
C GLN A 196 2.11 15.07 -18.73
N GLN A 197 1.94 14.50 -17.54
CA GLN A 197 2.65 14.89 -16.33
C GLN A 197 3.03 13.68 -15.48
N ALA A 198 4.11 13.82 -14.72
CA ALA A 198 4.56 12.82 -13.74
C ALA A 198 5.27 13.50 -12.56
N SER A 199 5.31 12.82 -11.42
CA SER A 199 6.28 13.12 -10.37
C SER A 199 7.65 12.55 -10.73
N LEU A 200 8.72 13.23 -10.31
CA LEU A 200 10.07 12.71 -10.40
C LEU A 200 10.41 11.91 -9.14
N LEU A 201 10.56 10.60 -9.26
CA LEU A 201 11.01 9.76 -8.16
C LEU A 201 12.50 9.47 -8.31
N ARG A 202 13.23 9.46 -7.20
CA ARG A 202 14.65 9.12 -7.14
C ARG A 202 14.86 8.05 -6.07
N LEU A 203 15.37 6.90 -6.46
CA LEU A 203 15.68 5.78 -5.57
C LEU A 203 17.19 5.64 -5.45
N ASP A 204 17.70 5.54 -4.22
CA ASP A 204 19.08 5.18 -3.97
C ASP A 204 19.21 3.66 -4.02
N VAL A 205 19.99 3.14 -4.97
CA VAL A 205 20.22 1.70 -5.16
C VAL A 205 21.61 1.26 -4.70
N GLY A 206 22.33 2.11 -3.95
CA GLY A 206 23.67 1.85 -3.41
C GLY A 206 24.80 2.15 -4.40
N THR A 207 24.66 1.74 -5.67
CA THR A 207 25.64 2.07 -6.73
C THR A 207 25.36 3.40 -7.43
N GLY A 208 24.28 4.09 -7.05
CA GLY A 208 23.85 5.35 -7.66
C GLY A 208 22.34 5.55 -7.51
N TYR A 209 21.79 6.43 -8.33
CA TYR A 209 20.36 6.76 -8.32
C TYR A 209 19.62 6.21 -9.53
N GLN A 210 18.46 5.61 -9.30
CA GLN A 210 17.47 5.32 -10.33
C GLN A 210 16.36 6.36 -10.33
N TYR A 211 16.02 6.87 -11.51
CA TYR A 211 14.96 7.86 -11.69
C TYR A 211 13.73 7.22 -12.32
N TRP A 212 12.55 7.62 -11.85
CA TRP A 212 11.28 7.10 -12.33
C TRP A 212 10.26 8.21 -12.55
N TYR A 213 9.37 7.97 -13.51
CA TYR A 213 8.15 8.71 -13.73
C TYR A 213 7.08 8.12 -12.81
N GLY A 214 6.74 8.82 -11.72
CA GLY A 214 5.61 8.46 -10.87
C GLY A 214 4.31 8.97 -11.47
N LEU A 215 3.47 8.06 -11.98
CA LEU A 215 2.19 8.36 -12.64
C LEU A 215 1.05 8.39 -11.60
N PRO A 216 -0.20 8.74 -11.98
CA PRO A 216 -1.30 8.93 -11.01
C PRO A 216 -1.51 7.74 -10.07
N ASN A 217 -1.45 6.51 -10.58
CA ASN A 217 -1.59 5.30 -9.76
C ASN A 217 -0.49 5.14 -8.70
N PHE A 218 0.74 5.60 -8.94
CA PHE A 218 1.77 5.63 -7.90
C PHE A 218 1.39 6.59 -6.77
N TYR A 219 0.80 7.74 -7.11
CA TYR A 219 0.30 8.67 -6.10
C TYR A 219 -0.84 8.05 -5.27
N THR A 220 -1.76 7.29 -5.88
CA THR A 220 -2.81 6.56 -5.15
C THR A 220 -2.24 5.60 -4.11
N ILE A 221 -1.17 4.87 -4.42
CA ILE A 221 -0.49 4.00 -3.42
C ILE A 221 0.01 4.83 -2.22
N THR A 222 0.50 6.06 -2.45
CA THR A 222 0.96 6.93 -1.36
C THR A 222 -0.16 7.44 -0.45
N ARG A 223 -1.43 7.35 -0.88
CA ARG A 223 -2.60 7.73 -0.06
C ARG A 223 -2.88 6.73 1.05
N TYR A 224 -2.58 5.45 0.82
CA TYR A 224 -2.90 4.35 1.76
C TYR A 224 -2.15 4.47 3.10
N LYS A 225 -0.91 5.00 3.07
CA LYS A 225 -0.18 5.47 4.26
C LYS A 225 0.39 6.85 3.97
N PRO A 226 -0.35 7.93 4.28
CA PRO A 226 0.30 9.23 4.45
C PRO A 226 1.35 9.05 5.55
N GLN A 227 2.52 9.69 5.44
CA GLN A 227 3.60 9.58 6.43
C GLN A 227 3.02 9.56 7.86
N HIS A 228 3.20 8.45 8.57
CA HIS A 228 2.72 8.31 9.93
C HIS A 228 3.28 9.48 10.76
N PRO A 229 2.46 10.21 11.53
CA PRO A 229 2.93 11.37 12.30
C PRO A 229 3.90 11.02 13.45
N LEU A 230 4.15 9.72 13.67
CA LEU A 230 5.10 9.17 14.65
C LEU A 230 6.20 8.31 14.00
N ARG A 231 6.21 8.13 12.67
CA ARG A 231 7.24 7.35 11.94
C ARG A 231 7.76 8.15 10.74
N ASN A 232 9.04 8.52 10.79
CA ASN A 232 9.76 9.03 9.62
C ASN A 232 9.94 7.89 8.59
N GLY A 233 9.11 7.91 7.55
CA GLY A 233 9.23 7.02 6.38
C GLY A 233 7.88 6.42 5.96
N GLY A 234 7.19 7.09 5.03
CA GLY A 234 5.97 6.56 4.40
C GLY A 234 6.23 5.27 3.61
N LEU A 235 5.17 4.55 3.25
CA LEU A 235 5.23 3.28 2.51
C LEU A 235 6.12 3.36 1.26
N ALA A 236 5.94 4.41 0.45
CA ALA A 236 6.76 4.69 -0.73
C ALA A 236 8.25 4.93 -0.42
N VAL A 237 8.57 5.41 0.79
CA VAL A 237 9.94 5.66 1.26
C VAL A 237 10.56 4.41 1.87
N ARG A 238 9.77 3.50 2.45
CA ARG A 238 10.27 2.18 2.90
C ARG A 238 10.47 1.22 1.74
N THR A 239 9.61 1.26 0.74
CA THR A 239 9.84 0.56 -0.54
C THR A 239 11.04 1.16 -1.29
N SER A 240 11.41 2.42 -1.08
CA SER A 240 12.56 3.04 -1.74
C SER A 240 13.89 2.97 -0.97
N ARG A 241 13.88 3.14 0.36
CA ARG A 241 15.07 3.04 1.21
C ARG A 241 15.41 1.60 1.62
N GLY A 242 14.43 0.70 1.54
CA GLY A 242 14.56 -0.72 1.90
C GLY A 242 14.59 -1.69 0.72
N ALA A 243 14.55 -1.18 -0.51
CA ALA A 243 14.72 -1.97 -1.72
C ALA A 243 15.77 -1.30 -2.63
N GLY A 244 17.03 -1.68 -2.41
CA GLY A 244 17.89 -1.87 -3.58
C GLY A 244 17.11 -2.77 -4.54
N ALA A 245 16.93 -2.31 -5.77
CA ALA A 245 16.07 -2.90 -6.80
C ALA A 245 16.35 -4.40 -7.04
N ARG A 246 15.81 -5.28 -6.18
CA ARG A 246 15.93 -6.74 -6.29
C ARG A 246 14.63 -7.44 -5.88
N ALA A 247 13.91 -7.83 -6.93
CA ALA A 247 12.98 -8.95 -7.08
C ALA A 247 11.80 -9.09 -6.10
N VAL A 248 10.63 -8.59 -6.50
CA VAL A 248 9.33 -8.97 -5.93
C VAL A 248 8.66 -10.01 -6.84
N THR A 249 9.15 -11.25 -6.88
CA THR A 249 8.63 -12.28 -7.81
C THR A 249 7.18 -12.72 -7.53
N ILE A 250 6.19 -12.31 -8.32
CA ILE A 250 4.82 -12.84 -8.28
C ILE A 250 4.84 -14.34 -8.62
N CYS A 251 4.21 -15.17 -7.79
CA CYS A 251 3.85 -16.54 -8.19
C CYS A 251 2.52 -16.45 -8.95
N LYS A 252 2.57 -16.49 -10.28
CA LYS A 252 1.37 -16.75 -11.09
C LYS A 252 1.51 -18.16 -11.64
N ARG A 253 0.70 -19.11 -11.16
CA ARG A 253 0.67 -20.52 -11.62
C ARG A 253 2.05 -21.18 -11.70
N GLY A 254 2.81 -21.18 -10.60
CA GLY A 254 4.09 -21.90 -10.50
C GLY A 254 5.22 -21.39 -11.40
N ARG A 255 5.05 -20.27 -12.12
CA ARG A 255 6.12 -19.67 -12.94
C ARG A 255 6.71 -18.44 -12.26
N GLU A 256 8.04 -18.48 -12.11
CA GLU A 256 8.83 -17.35 -11.64
C GLU A 256 8.90 -16.27 -12.73
N LEU A 257 8.39 -15.07 -12.45
CA LEU A 257 8.65 -13.89 -13.27
C LEU A 257 9.56 -12.92 -12.50
N PRO A 258 10.75 -12.57 -13.01
CA PRO A 258 11.62 -11.60 -12.37
C PRO A 258 10.99 -10.21 -12.39
N LEU A 259 10.53 -9.77 -11.22
CA LEU A 259 9.81 -8.52 -11.02
C LEU A 259 10.71 -7.46 -10.37
N ALA A 260 11.77 -7.05 -11.07
CA ALA A 260 12.20 -5.66 -10.92
C ALA A 260 11.12 -4.72 -11.50
N ASN A 261 10.20 -5.25 -12.30
CA ASN A 261 9.30 -4.45 -13.12
C ASN A 261 7.88 -4.27 -12.58
N GLN A 262 7.23 -5.20 -11.86
CA GLN A 262 5.76 -5.06 -11.67
C GLN A 262 5.24 -4.50 -10.34
N LEU A 263 6.05 -4.06 -9.36
CA LEU A 263 5.55 -3.03 -8.43
C LEU A 263 5.49 -1.64 -9.10
N PHE A 264 6.13 -1.50 -10.25
CA PHE A 264 6.34 -0.22 -10.92
C PHE A 264 5.98 -0.18 -12.42
N SER A 265 5.53 -1.26 -13.06
CA SER A 265 5.11 -1.32 -14.48
C SER A 265 4.24 -2.57 -14.74
N GLU A 266 3.12 -2.44 -15.44
CA GLU A 266 2.30 -3.58 -15.86
C GLU A 266 2.99 -4.41 -16.96
N SER A 267 2.80 -5.73 -16.93
CA SER A 267 3.07 -6.62 -18.04
C SER A 267 1.99 -6.48 -19.11
N SER A 268 2.41 -6.13 -20.33
CA SER A 268 1.61 -6.26 -21.54
C SER A 268 1.12 -7.70 -21.67
N SER A 269 -0.19 -7.87 -21.85
CA SER A 269 -0.71 -9.03 -22.58
C SER A 269 -0.44 -8.80 -24.06
#